data_AF-A0A243AAB8-F1
#
_entry.id   AF-A0A243AAB8-F1
#
_cell.length_a   1.000
_cell.length_b   1.000
_cell.length_c   1.000
_cell.angle_alpha   90.00
_cell.angle_beta   90.00
_cell.angle_gamma   90.00
#
_symmetry.space_group_name_H-M   'P 1'
#
loop_
_entity.id
_entity.type
_entity.pdbx_description
1 polymer ?
#
loop_
_entity_poly.entity_id
_entity_poly.type
_entity_poly.pdbx_seq_one_letter_code
_entity_poly.pdbx_strand_id
1 'polypeptide(L)'
;MLQQLFTSPILSVQTLHPGYEDHANFTGNSSGTFQAPLEEFKSHILKVSKNLVNMFYSDNASIHSAFHTFESQLSSLPSPKESTLVLIDMDPTQFLSDGESITGLVDTEAYAISPREFDFIGLEYVLTEKEAHAFKQGYETIMPIPRLEECRHPYRYLYRLLSVQGSVELDKWLRHPSYF
;
A
#
# COMPACT_ATOMS: atom_id res chain seq x y z
N MET A 1 -17.19 11.44 9.92
CA MET A 1 -18.01 11.35 8.70
C MET A 1 -17.82 10.00 8.00
N LEU A 2 -16.59 9.47 7.91
CA LEU A 2 -16.30 8.11 7.42
C LEU A 2 -17.05 6.97 8.16
N GLN A 3 -17.40 7.14 9.44
CA GLN A 3 -18.11 6.09 10.20
C GLN A 3 -19.44 5.63 9.57
N GLN A 4 -20.23 6.51 8.95
CA GLN A 4 -21.52 6.11 8.37
C GLN A 4 -21.35 5.29 7.09
N LEU A 5 -20.28 5.52 6.33
CA LEU A 5 -19.97 4.79 5.10
C LEU A 5 -19.56 3.33 5.37
N PHE A 6 -19.02 3.04 6.55
CA PHE A 6 -18.52 1.71 6.90
C PHE A 6 -19.43 0.90 7.83
N THR A 7 -20.56 1.46 8.29
CA THR A 7 -21.51 0.75 9.18
C THR A 7 -22.58 -0.05 8.44
N SER A 8 -22.73 0.15 7.13
CA SER A 8 -23.71 -0.55 6.30
C SER A 8 -22.99 -1.61 5.46
N PRO A 9 -23.49 -2.86 5.39
CA PRO A 9 -22.89 -3.89 4.56
C PRO A 9 -22.93 -3.48 3.08
N ILE A 10 -21.91 -3.86 2.31
CA ILE A 10 -21.93 -3.71 0.86
C ILE A 10 -23.11 -4.53 0.30
N LEU A 11 -24.10 -3.85 -0.27
CA LEU A 11 -25.36 -4.48 -0.70
C LEU A 11 -25.20 -5.30 -1.98
N SER A 12 -24.30 -4.87 -2.88
CA SER A 12 -23.96 -5.59 -4.10
C SER A 12 -22.62 -5.11 -4.66
N VAL A 13 -21.92 -5.99 -5.37
CA VAL A 13 -20.77 -5.66 -6.20
C VAL A 13 -21.18 -5.86 -7.65
N GLN A 14 -21.08 -4.81 -8.46
CA GLN A 14 -21.32 -4.91 -9.89
C GLN A 14 -19.99 -4.88 -10.64
N THR A 15 -19.67 -5.94 -11.36
CA THR A 15 -18.52 -5.94 -12.28
C THR A 15 -18.79 -4.94 -13.39
N LEU A 16 -18.04 -3.84 -13.41
CA LEU A 16 -18.22 -2.78 -14.41
C LEU A 16 -17.75 -3.19 -15.81
N HIS A 17 -16.84 -4.17 -15.91
CA HIS A 17 -16.35 -4.69 -17.18
C HIS A 17 -16.13 -6.21 -17.15
N PRO A 18 -16.79 -7.00 -18.01
CA PRO A 18 -16.55 -8.43 -18.09
C PRO A 18 -15.11 -8.73 -18.53
N GLY A 19 -14.50 -9.76 -17.95
CA GLY A 19 -13.11 -10.17 -18.26
C GLY A 19 -12.02 -9.41 -17.51
N TYR A 20 -12.37 -8.53 -16.56
CA TYR A 20 -11.40 -7.95 -15.65
C TYR A 20 -10.94 -9.02 -14.64
N GLU A 21 -9.67 -9.41 -14.69
CA GLU A 21 -9.04 -10.16 -13.61
C GLU A 21 -8.66 -9.14 -12.52
N ASP A 22 -9.14 -9.39 -11.30
CA ASP A 22 -8.80 -8.61 -10.10
C ASP A 22 -7.36 -8.84 -9.63
N HIS A 23 -6.65 -9.75 -10.31
CA HIS A 23 -5.29 -10.14 -10.02
C HIS A 23 -4.45 -10.20 -11.30
N ALA A 24 -3.14 -10.02 -11.13
CA ALA A 24 -2.11 -10.11 -12.16
C ALA A 24 -0.95 -10.96 -11.64
N ASN A 25 -0.19 -11.52 -12.58
CA ASN A 25 1.03 -12.31 -12.33
C ASN A 25 2.32 -11.50 -12.61
N PHE A 26 2.24 -10.17 -12.57
CA PHE A 26 3.34 -9.24 -12.80
C PHE A 26 3.16 -7.98 -11.97
N THR A 27 4.25 -7.31 -11.60
CA THR A 27 4.20 -5.94 -11.08
C THR A 27 4.48 -4.93 -12.17
N GLY A 28 3.95 -3.71 -12.07
CA GLY A 28 4.08 -2.75 -13.16
C GLY A 28 3.25 -1.50 -13.00
N ASN A 29 3.11 -0.75 -14.10
CA ASN A 29 2.20 0.39 -14.16
C ASN A 29 0.86 -0.01 -14.79
N SER A 30 -0.18 0.78 -14.50
CA SER A 30 -1.54 0.55 -15.01
C SER A 30 -1.67 0.69 -16.53
N SER A 31 -0.74 1.38 -17.19
CA SER A 31 -0.71 1.51 -18.66
C SER A 31 -0.10 0.31 -19.38
N GLY A 32 0.51 -0.64 -18.66
CA GLY A 32 1.19 -1.81 -19.23
C GLY A 32 2.50 -1.49 -19.95
N THR A 33 2.98 -0.25 -19.89
CA THR A 33 4.25 0.16 -20.52
C THR A 33 5.48 -0.34 -19.75
N PHE A 34 5.30 -0.70 -18.48
CA PHE A 34 6.30 -1.39 -17.68
C PHE A 34 5.65 -2.55 -16.93
N GLN A 35 6.22 -3.74 -17.08
CA GLN A 35 5.83 -4.95 -16.37
C GLN A 35 7.09 -5.73 -15.99
N ALA A 36 7.08 -6.33 -14.81
CA ALA A 36 8.13 -7.19 -14.29
C ALA A 36 7.50 -8.44 -13.68
N PRO A 37 8.07 -9.63 -13.88
CA PRO A 37 7.61 -10.86 -13.22
C PRO A 37 7.61 -10.71 -11.69
N LEU A 38 6.69 -11.40 -11.02
CA LEU A 38 6.61 -11.36 -9.54
C LEU A 38 7.89 -11.87 -8.87
N GLU A 39 8.67 -12.74 -9.53
CA GLU A 39 9.94 -13.20 -8.98
C GLU A 39 11.00 -12.08 -8.89
N GLU A 40 10.92 -11.08 -9.76
CA GLU A 40 11.83 -9.94 -9.81
C GLU A 40 11.41 -8.78 -8.89
N PHE A 41 10.23 -8.87 -8.28
CA PHE A 41 9.65 -7.81 -7.46
C PHE A 41 10.62 -7.35 -6.36
N LYS A 42 11.18 -8.29 -5.58
CA LYS A 42 12.09 -7.97 -4.47
C LYS A 42 13.36 -7.26 -4.95
N SER A 43 13.95 -7.73 -6.06
CA SER A 43 15.13 -7.09 -6.65
C SER A 43 14.84 -5.69 -7.16
N HIS A 44 13.66 -5.46 -7.74
CA HIS A 44 13.25 -4.12 -8.17
C HIS A 44 13.06 -3.17 -6.99
N ILE A 45 12.34 -3.60 -5.95
CA ILE A 45 12.17 -2.79 -4.74
C ILE A 45 13.53 -2.46 -4.10
N LEU A 46 14.44 -3.42 -3.99
CA LEU A 46 15.76 -3.20 -3.41
C LEU A 46 16.58 -2.18 -4.23
N LYS A 47 16.59 -2.33 -5.55
CA LYS A 47 17.29 -1.42 -6.47
C LYS A 47 16.75 0.00 -6.37
N VAL A 48 15.42 0.16 -6.41
CA VAL A 48 14.77 1.47 -6.28
C VAL A 48 15.04 2.07 -4.91
N SER A 49 14.90 1.30 -3.84
CA SER A 49 15.16 1.77 -2.47
C SER A 49 16.58 2.26 -2.29
N LYS A 50 17.57 1.54 -2.84
CA LYS A 50 18.98 1.97 -2.83
C LYS A 50 19.16 3.30 -3.56
N ASN A 51 18.52 3.48 -4.71
CA ASN A 51 18.57 4.73 -5.46
C ASN A 51 17.93 5.87 -4.67
N LEU A 52 16.75 5.65 -4.08
CA LEU A 52 16.06 6.64 -3.25
C LEU A 52 16.92 7.08 -2.06
N VAL A 53 17.54 6.14 -1.36
CA VAL A 53 18.45 6.43 -0.24
C VAL A 53 19.60 7.31 -0.71
N ASN A 54 20.29 6.93 -1.77
CA ASN A 54 21.45 7.68 -2.27
C ASN A 54 21.08 9.07 -2.82
N MET A 55 19.90 9.21 -3.44
CA MET A 55 19.49 10.45 -4.10
C MET A 55 18.87 11.46 -3.14
N PHE A 56 18.06 11.00 -2.18
CA PHE A 56 17.22 11.88 -1.37
C PHE A 56 17.57 11.84 0.13
N TYR A 57 18.35 10.84 0.56
CA TYR A 57 18.62 10.60 1.98
C TYR A 57 20.11 10.40 2.28
N SER A 58 21.00 10.88 1.42
CA SER A 58 22.46 10.72 1.55
C SER A 58 23.01 11.17 2.91
N ASP A 59 22.41 12.21 3.48
CA ASP A 59 22.82 12.79 4.76
C ASP A 59 21.97 12.29 5.95
N ASN A 60 21.03 11.36 5.72
CA ASN A 60 20.16 10.81 6.75
C ASN A 60 20.73 9.52 7.35
N ALA A 61 21.47 9.67 8.44
CA ALA A 61 22.12 8.56 9.13
C ALA A 61 21.15 7.46 9.60
N SER A 62 19.92 7.78 10.00
CA SER A 62 18.96 6.78 10.49
C SER A 62 18.44 5.90 9.36
N ILE A 63 18.11 6.49 8.21
CA ILE A 63 17.73 5.78 6.99
C ILE A 63 18.88 4.88 6.52
N HIS A 64 20.10 5.43 6.38
CA HIS A 64 21.26 4.63 5.96
C HIS A 64 21.53 3.44 6.89
N SER A 65 21.48 3.65 8.20
CA SER A 65 21.75 2.59 9.18
C SER A 65 20.70 1.47 9.14
N ALA A 66 19.44 1.83 8.87
CA ALA A 66 18.33 0.87 8.77
C ALA A 66 18.28 0.13 7.42
N PHE A 67 18.98 0.61 6.38
CA PHE A 67 18.92 0.02 5.04
C PHE A 67 19.37 -1.46 5.01
N HIS A 68 20.40 -1.83 5.77
CA HIS A 68 20.84 -3.23 5.82
C HIS A 68 19.79 -4.16 6.43
N THR A 69 19.07 -3.69 7.46
CA THR A 69 17.95 -4.43 8.04
C THR A 69 16.80 -4.56 7.04
N PHE A 70 16.45 -3.47 6.36
CA PHE A 70 15.46 -3.49 5.29
C PHE A 70 15.80 -4.49 4.18
N GLU A 71 17.05 -4.47 3.69
CA GLU A 71 17.53 -5.39 2.67
C GLU A 71 17.40 -6.85 3.11
N SER A 72 17.87 -7.17 4.32
CA SER A 72 17.76 -8.53 4.87
C SER A 72 16.31 -9.00 5.00
N GLN A 73 15.43 -8.14 5.53
CA GLN A 73 14.00 -8.45 5.69
C GLN A 73 13.33 -8.66 4.33
N LEU A 74 13.49 -7.73 3.39
CA LEU A 74 12.91 -7.82 2.05
C LEU A 74 13.39 -9.07 1.32
N SER A 75 14.69 -9.37 1.35
CA SER A 75 15.25 -10.56 0.68
C SER A 75 14.67 -11.87 1.22
N SER A 76 14.34 -11.92 2.51
CA SER A 76 13.79 -13.09 3.20
C SER A 76 12.33 -13.39 2.86
N LEU A 77 11.58 -12.40 2.37
CA LEU A 77 10.18 -12.58 2.01
C LEU A 77 10.00 -13.57 0.87
N PRO A 78 8.89 -14.33 0.82
CA PRO A 78 8.53 -15.04 -0.39
C PRO A 78 8.26 -14.04 -1.53
N SER A 79 8.40 -14.49 -2.78
CA SER A 79 7.89 -13.71 -3.90
C SER A 79 6.36 -13.57 -3.76
N PRO A 80 5.76 -12.41 -4.11
CA PRO A 80 4.32 -12.27 -4.12
C PRO A 80 3.68 -13.35 -4.99
N LYS A 81 2.53 -13.86 -4.57
CA LYS A 81 1.78 -14.87 -5.33
C LYS A 81 0.90 -14.25 -6.41
N GLU A 82 0.44 -13.05 -6.15
CA GLU A 82 -0.44 -12.27 -6.99
C GLU A 82 -0.17 -10.78 -6.74
N SER A 83 -0.60 -9.97 -7.68
CA SER A 83 -0.62 -8.52 -7.58
C SER A 83 -1.96 -8.00 -8.06
N THR A 84 -2.33 -6.80 -7.67
CA THR A 84 -3.56 -6.14 -8.10
C THR A 84 -3.29 -4.65 -8.31
N LEU A 85 -4.31 -3.90 -8.69
CA LEU A 85 -4.24 -2.45 -8.74
C LEU A 85 -4.22 -1.88 -7.31
N VAL A 86 -3.13 -1.21 -6.96
CA VAL A 86 -2.85 -0.67 -5.62
C VAL A 86 -2.59 0.82 -5.75
N LEU A 87 -3.19 1.64 -4.88
CA LEU A 87 -2.94 3.07 -4.82
C LEU A 87 -1.88 3.34 -3.75
N ILE A 88 -0.62 3.58 -4.19
CA ILE A 88 0.54 3.66 -3.28
C ILE A 88 0.42 4.84 -2.31
N ASP A 89 -0.18 5.93 -2.75
CA ASP A 89 -0.47 7.12 -1.97
C ASP A 89 -1.97 7.24 -1.70
N MET A 90 -2.55 6.22 -1.07
CA MET A 90 -3.97 6.23 -0.73
C MET A 90 -4.23 7.15 0.47
N ASP A 91 -5.10 8.13 0.29
CA ASP A 91 -5.54 9.06 1.32
C ASP A 91 -7.07 9.25 1.30
N PRO A 92 -7.77 9.34 2.45
CA PRO A 92 -9.21 9.57 2.50
C PRO A 92 -9.70 10.81 1.75
N THR A 93 -8.86 11.84 1.58
CA THR A 93 -9.20 13.07 0.86
C THR A 93 -9.38 12.87 -0.65
N GLN A 94 -8.89 11.76 -1.19
CA GLN A 94 -9.04 11.39 -2.61
C GLN A 94 -10.43 10.83 -2.92
N PHE A 95 -11.23 10.49 -1.90
CA PHE A 95 -12.58 9.96 -2.06
C PHE A 95 -13.62 11.07 -1.91
N LEU A 96 -14.35 11.33 -3.00
CA LEU A 96 -15.46 12.28 -3.00
C LEU A 96 -16.73 11.61 -2.47
N SER A 97 -17.53 12.34 -1.69
CA SER A 97 -18.78 11.83 -1.13
C SER A 97 -19.87 12.90 -1.15
N ASP A 98 -21.11 12.47 -1.34
CA ASP A 98 -22.32 13.29 -1.14
C ASP A 98 -22.84 13.25 0.31
N GLY A 99 -22.15 12.52 1.20
CA GLY A 99 -22.54 12.29 2.59
C GLY A 99 -23.23 10.94 2.83
N GLU A 100 -23.72 10.27 1.78
CA GLU A 100 -24.34 8.95 1.87
C GLU A 100 -23.49 7.87 1.19
N SER A 101 -22.80 8.22 0.10
CA SER A 101 -22.04 7.31 -0.73
C SER A 101 -20.71 7.92 -1.18
N ILE A 102 -19.77 7.08 -1.60
CA ILE A 102 -18.59 7.52 -2.35
C ILE A 102 -19.02 7.73 -3.79
N THR A 103 -18.87 8.95 -4.29
CA THR A 103 -19.33 9.36 -5.62
C THR A 103 -18.20 9.53 -6.62
N GLY A 104 -16.95 9.51 -6.16
CA GLY A 104 -15.79 9.59 -7.03
C GLY A 104 -14.48 9.29 -6.32
N LEU A 105 -13.47 8.97 -7.12
CA LEU A 105 -12.08 8.85 -6.73
C LEU A 105 -11.27 9.80 -7.61
N VAL A 106 -10.44 10.63 -7.00
CA VAL A 106 -9.52 11.54 -7.69
C VAL A 106 -8.07 11.16 -7.39
N ASP A 107 -7.12 11.84 -8.05
CA ASP A 107 -5.68 11.67 -7.79
C ASP A 107 -5.16 10.24 -7.99
N THR A 108 -5.53 9.65 -9.13
CA THR A 108 -5.29 8.24 -9.45
C THR A 108 -3.93 7.99 -10.12
N GLU A 109 -2.99 8.94 -10.06
CA GLU A 109 -1.73 8.83 -10.81
C GLU A 109 -0.71 7.89 -10.16
N ALA A 110 -0.82 7.67 -8.85
CA ALA A 110 0.05 6.77 -8.08
C ALA A 110 -0.42 5.30 -8.08
N TYR A 111 -1.30 4.91 -9.01
CA TYR A 111 -1.70 3.51 -9.17
C TYR A 111 -0.60 2.66 -9.77
N ALA A 112 -0.37 1.49 -9.16
CA ALA A 112 0.56 0.47 -9.63
C ALA A 112 -0.10 -0.91 -9.62
N ILE A 113 0.40 -1.82 -10.47
CA ILE A 113 0.13 -3.24 -10.33
C ILE A 113 1.17 -3.80 -9.35
N SER A 114 0.74 -4.18 -8.16
CA SER A 114 1.62 -4.50 -7.02
C SER A 114 0.95 -5.44 -6.01
N PRO A 115 1.69 -6.04 -5.05
CA PRO A 115 1.08 -6.82 -3.98
C PRO A 115 0.11 -5.98 -3.16
N ARG A 116 -1.06 -6.55 -2.87
CA ARG A 116 -2.20 -5.89 -2.23
C ARG A 116 -1.89 -5.37 -0.82
N GLU A 117 -0.90 -5.97 -0.17
CA GLU A 117 -0.40 -5.54 1.14
C GLU A 117 -0.05 -4.05 1.18
N PHE A 118 0.39 -3.47 0.06
CA PHE A 118 0.77 -2.06 0.00
C PHE A 118 -0.37 -1.08 0.31
N ASP A 119 -1.60 -1.34 -0.13
CA ASP A 119 -2.75 -0.46 0.22
C ASP A 119 -2.86 -0.36 1.75
N PHE A 120 -2.73 -1.49 2.45
CA PHE A 120 -2.86 -1.55 3.91
C PHE A 120 -1.69 -0.88 4.64
N ILE A 121 -0.47 -0.95 4.09
CA ILE A 121 0.68 -0.24 4.66
C ILE A 121 0.48 1.26 4.63
N GLY A 122 -0.07 1.81 3.54
CA GLY A 122 -0.46 3.22 3.47
C GLY A 122 -1.60 3.54 4.44
N LEU A 123 -2.66 2.73 4.41
CA LEU A 123 -3.86 2.94 5.21
C LEU A 123 -3.60 2.92 6.73
N GLU A 124 -2.63 2.14 7.21
CA GLU A 124 -2.25 2.14 8.62
C GLU A 124 -1.88 3.55 9.13
N TYR A 125 -1.32 4.43 8.29
CA TYR A 125 -0.89 5.78 8.71
C TYR A 125 -1.96 6.84 8.58
N VAL A 126 -2.87 6.70 7.61
CA VAL A 126 -3.90 7.71 7.35
C VAL A 126 -5.13 7.51 8.23
N LEU A 127 -5.38 6.27 8.68
CA LEU A 127 -6.55 5.94 9.50
C LEU A 127 -6.21 5.95 10.99
N THR A 128 -7.16 6.39 11.80
CA THR A 128 -7.16 6.07 13.23
C THR A 128 -7.54 4.60 13.45
N GLU A 129 -7.24 4.04 14.62
CA GLU A 129 -7.65 2.67 14.98
C GLU A 129 -9.16 2.43 14.77
N LYS A 130 -9.98 3.41 15.13
CA LYS A 130 -11.44 3.37 14.97
C LYS A 130 -11.86 3.33 13.50
N GLU A 131 -11.19 4.10 12.66
CA GLU A 131 -11.48 4.13 11.22
C GLU A 131 -10.97 2.87 10.52
N ALA A 132 -9.79 2.38 10.90
CA ALA A 132 -9.25 1.11 10.41
C ALA A 132 -10.15 -0.08 10.78
N HIS A 133 -10.73 -0.08 11.99
CA HIS A 133 -11.71 -1.09 12.39
C HIS A 133 -12.96 -1.07 11.50
N ALA A 134 -13.50 0.13 11.22
CA ALA A 134 -14.66 0.28 10.36
C ALA A 134 -14.35 -0.12 8.90
N PHE A 135 -13.19 0.33 8.38
CA PHE A 135 -12.70 -0.07 7.06
C PHE A 135 -12.59 -1.60 6.94
N LYS A 136 -11.98 -2.25 7.94
CA LYS A 136 -11.84 -3.71 8.00
C LYS A 136 -13.19 -4.41 7.91
N GLN A 137 -14.18 -3.96 8.68
CA GLN A 137 -15.53 -4.54 8.65
C GLN A 137 -16.16 -4.47 7.25
N GLY A 138 -16.02 -3.35 6.55
CA GLY A 138 -16.53 -3.20 5.18
C GLY A 138 -15.74 -4.04 4.17
N TYR A 139 -14.41 -3.96 4.21
CA TYR A 139 -13.52 -4.66 3.28
C TYR A 139 -13.68 -6.18 3.34
N GLU A 140 -13.75 -6.74 4.55
CA GLU A 140 -13.87 -8.20 4.78
C GLU A 140 -15.22 -8.78 4.34
N THR A 141 -16.22 -7.94 4.02
CA THR A 141 -17.45 -8.40 3.37
C THR A 141 -17.25 -8.82 1.91
N ILE A 142 -16.17 -8.35 1.28
CA ILE A 142 -15.83 -8.62 -0.12
C ILE A 142 -14.70 -9.64 -0.22
N MET A 143 -13.61 -9.43 0.53
CA MET A 143 -12.44 -10.31 0.48
C MET A 143 -11.59 -10.20 1.75
N PRO A 144 -10.82 -11.24 2.11
CA PRO A 144 -9.99 -11.21 3.32
C PRO A 144 -8.84 -10.21 3.18
N ILE A 145 -8.51 -9.53 4.28
CA ILE A 145 -7.30 -8.70 4.39
C ILE A 145 -6.05 -9.60 4.27
N PRO A 146 -5.02 -9.20 3.49
CA PRO A 146 -3.79 -9.97 3.37
C PRO A 146 -2.99 -9.96 4.69
N ARG A 147 -2.19 -11.00 4.92
CA ARG A 147 -1.31 -11.08 6.09
C ARG A 147 -0.12 -10.16 5.94
N LEU A 148 0.04 -9.21 6.85
CA LEU A 148 1.08 -8.19 6.77
C LEU A 148 2.30 -8.51 7.65
N GLU A 149 2.23 -9.48 8.57
CA GLU A 149 3.22 -9.66 9.64
C GLU A 149 4.65 -9.77 9.13
N GLU A 150 4.85 -10.50 8.03
CA GLU A 150 6.17 -10.71 7.44
C GLU A 150 6.65 -9.49 6.65
N CYS A 151 5.77 -8.85 5.87
CA CYS A 151 6.14 -7.78 4.94
C CYS A 151 6.03 -6.36 5.52
N ARG A 152 5.37 -6.19 6.68
CA ARG A 152 5.02 -4.87 7.23
C ARG A 152 6.23 -3.97 7.43
N HIS A 153 7.28 -4.47 8.07
CA HIS A 153 8.48 -3.68 8.32
C HIS A 153 9.19 -3.22 7.04
N PRO A 154 9.58 -4.12 6.11
CA PRO A 154 10.26 -3.68 4.90
C PRO A 154 9.37 -2.80 4.01
N TYR A 155 8.05 -3.03 3.96
CA TYR A 155 7.15 -2.19 3.17
C TYR A 155 6.93 -0.81 3.79
N ARG A 156 6.83 -0.71 5.12
CA ARG A 156 6.84 0.58 5.81
C ARG A 156 8.13 1.35 5.52
N TYR A 157 9.28 0.68 5.55
CA TYR A 157 10.54 1.34 5.20
C TYR A 157 10.52 1.90 3.77
N LEU A 158 10.04 1.13 2.79
CA LEU A 158 9.85 1.62 1.41
C LEU A 158 8.92 2.84 1.37
N TYR A 159 7.76 2.79 2.03
CA TYR A 159 6.81 3.92 2.06
C TYR A 159 7.44 5.15 2.70
N ARG A 160 8.30 4.96 3.70
CA ARG A 160 9.06 6.08 4.26
C ARG A 160 9.99 6.70 3.24
N LEU A 161 10.69 5.91 2.44
CA LEU A 161 11.57 6.43 1.38
C LEU A 161 10.77 7.22 0.33
N LEU A 162 9.57 6.76 0.00
CA LEU A 162 8.67 7.43 -0.94
C LEU A 162 8.07 8.74 -0.40
N SER A 163 8.18 9.00 0.91
CA SER A 163 7.59 10.17 1.56
C SER A 163 6.08 10.32 1.34
N VAL A 164 5.34 9.21 1.26
CA VAL A 164 3.88 9.17 1.01
C VAL A 164 3.08 10.05 1.99
N GLN A 165 3.55 10.20 3.23
CA GLN A 165 2.93 11.06 4.25
C GLN A 165 3.90 12.14 4.75
N GLY A 166 4.81 12.57 3.88
CA GLY A 166 5.82 13.60 4.15
C GLY A 166 6.95 13.15 5.08
N SER A 167 7.49 14.11 5.83
CA SER A 167 8.73 13.94 6.61
C SER A 167 8.46 13.53 8.06
N VAL A 168 8.18 12.24 8.26
CA VAL A 168 8.09 11.63 9.60
C VAL A 168 9.46 11.10 10.03
N GLU A 169 9.84 11.22 11.31
CA GLU A 169 11.05 10.57 11.82
C GLU A 169 10.99 9.05 11.63
N LEU A 170 12.07 8.42 11.16
CA LEU A 170 12.07 7.02 10.72
C LEU A 170 11.62 6.05 11.82
N ASP A 171 12.15 6.23 13.03
CA ASP A 171 11.83 5.36 14.16
C ASP A 171 10.38 5.56 14.64
N LYS A 172 9.83 6.77 14.51
CA LYS A 172 8.41 7.02 14.76
C LYS A 172 7.53 6.36 13.68
N TRP A 173 7.98 6.44 12.43
CA TRP A 173 7.32 5.78 11.30
C TRP A 173 7.28 4.27 11.52
N LEU A 174 8.43 3.58 11.56
CA LEU A 174 8.47 2.12 11.64
C LEU A 174 7.69 1.54 12.83
N ARG A 175 7.61 2.24 13.96
CA ARG A 175 6.86 1.86 15.17
C ARG A 175 5.39 2.28 15.18
N HIS A 176 4.84 2.74 14.06
CA HIS A 176 3.42 3.06 13.96
C HIS A 176 2.56 1.84 14.39
N PRO A 177 1.45 2.03 15.11
CA PRO A 177 0.53 0.93 15.42
C PRO A 177 0.14 0.12 14.18
N SER A 178 -0.10 -1.17 14.37
CA SER A 178 -0.64 -2.06 13.33
C SER A 178 -2.15 -2.18 13.53
N TYR A 179 -2.92 -1.92 12.47
CA TYR A 179 -4.38 -1.99 12.53
C TYR A 179 -4.99 -3.13 11.70
N PHE A 180 -4.22 -3.68 10.76
CA PHE A 180 -4.63 -4.75 9.85
C PHE A 180 -3.83 -6.02 10.08
#